data_AF-A0AAV5ESH9-F1
#
_entry.id   AF-A0AAV5ESH9-F1
#
_cell.length_a   1.000
_cell.length_b   1.000
_cell.length_c   1.000
_cell.angle_alpha   90.00
_cell.angle_beta   90.00
_cell.angle_gamma   90.00
#
_symmetry.space_group_name_H-M   'P 1'
#
loop_
_entity.id
_entity.type
_entity.pdbx_description
1 polymer ?
#
loop_
_entity_poly.entity_id
_entity_poly.type
_entity_poly.pdbx_seq_one_letter_code
_entity_poly.pdbx_strand_id
1 'polypeptide(L)'
;MFDGEDFSYWKSRTKTYLLSQGRVIWEIVEQEYVVPQDLNTASAGELVTYENNFKAVNILLSALGRSEYDRVAHLDTAQAMGGDAVMAAELVGPRVYSCCHCRNHVCLHDDIISKAFQGRNGRAFLFSHAMNITVGTKEDRHLMTGLHTVADIYCRDCREILGWKYERAYEESQRYKEGKFIFEKAKIVKENW
;
A
#
# COMPACT_ATOMS: atom_id res chain seq x y z
N MET A 1 4.97 11.84 -11.10
CA MET A 1 3.55 11.68 -10.76
C MET A 1 3.45 10.38 -9.99
N PHE A 2 2.83 10.38 -8.82
CA PHE A 2 2.77 9.25 -7.88
C PHE A 2 1.71 8.26 -8.31
N ASP A 3 2.12 7.03 -8.50
CA ASP A 3 1.27 5.90 -8.91
C ASP A 3 1.16 4.86 -7.79
N GLY A 4 1.40 5.27 -6.55
CA GLY A 4 1.42 4.39 -5.39
C GLY A 4 2.80 3.79 -5.08
N GLU A 5 3.81 3.86 -5.96
CA GLU A 5 5.15 3.33 -5.70
C GLU A 5 6.11 4.39 -5.08
N ASP A 6 7.05 3.93 -4.24
CA ASP A 6 8.08 4.75 -3.60
C ASP A 6 7.56 6.03 -2.89
N PHE A 7 6.64 5.82 -1.94
CA PHE A 7 6.04 6.89 -1.15
C PHE A 7 7.08 7.78 -0.44
N SER A 8 8.20 7.21 0.01
CA SER A 8 9.27 7.96 0.68
C SER A 8 9.89 8.99 -0.26
N TYR A 9 10.21 8.57 -1.49
CA TYR A 9 10.71 9.48 -2.53
C TYR A 9 9.67 10.54 -2.91
N TRP A 10 8.42 10.12 -3.15
CA TRP A 10 7.34 11.05 -3.48
C TRP A 10 7.13 12.10 -2.39
N LYS A 11 7.01 11.67 -1.12
CA LYS A 11 6.83 12.56 0.04
C LYS A 11 7.96 13.57 0.14
N SER A 12 9.21 13.13 0.02
CA SER A 12 10.39 14.00 0.06
C SER A 12 10.34 15.08 -1.03
N ARG A 13 10.02 14.68 -2.27
CA ARG A 13 9.95 15.58 -3.42
C ARG A 13 8.78 16.56 -3.32
N THR A 14 7.60 16.08 -2.95
CA THR A 14 6.38 16.90 -2.81
C THR A 14 6.53 17.91 -1.68
N LYS A 15 7.11 17.53 -0.53
CA LYS A 15 7.45 18.45 0.56
C LYS A 15 8.39 19.56 0.10
N THR A 16 9.46 19.20 -0.62
CA THR A 16 10.42 20.17 -1.16
C THR A 16 9.74 21.17 -2.09
N TYR A 17 8.79 20.71 -2.91
CA TYR A 17 8.07 21.59 -3.83
C TYR A 17 7.08 22.51 -3.11
N LEU A 18 6.29 22.00 -2.15
CA LEU A 18 5.40 22.84 -1.34
C LEU A 18 6.16 23.94 -0.59
N LEU A 19 7.29 23.59 0.02
CA LEU A 19 8.16 24.55 0.71
C LEU A 19 8.71 25.63 -0.22
N SER A 20 8.93 25.34 -1.51
CA SER A 20 9.39 26.34 -2.47
C SER A 20 8.30 27.33 -2.90
N GLN A 21 7.02 26.95 -2.74
CA GLN A 21 5.89 27.84 -3.00
C GLN A 21 5.56 28.73 -1.81
N GLY A 22 5.99 28.34 -0.60
CA GLY A 22 5.87 29.14 0.61
C GLY A 22 5.76 28.27 1.85
N ARG A 23 6.38 28.71 2.95
CA ARG A 23 6.38 27.97 4.22
C ARG A 23 4.96 27.70 4.74
N VAL A 24 4.08 28.70 4.67
CA VAL A 24 2.68 28.61 5.13
C VAL A 24 1.88 27.57 4.34
N ILE A 25 2.21 27.35 3.05
CA ILE A 25 1.55 26.35 2.19
C ILE A 25 1.85 24.93 2.70
N TRP A 26 3.08 24.68 3.16
CA TRP A 26 3.43 23.41 3.81
C TRP A 26 2.74 23.28 5.18
N GLU A 27 2.71 24.35 5.98
CA GLU A 27 2.10 24.31 7.32
C GLU A 27 0.61 23.96 7.27
N ILE A 28 -0.13 24.43 6.25
CA ILE A 28 -1.55 24.07 6.02
C ILE A 28 -1.74 22.57 5.74
N VAL A 29 -0.73 21.88 5.20
CA VAL A 29 -0.79 20.43 4.96
C VAL A 29 -0.63 19.63 6.25
N GLU A 30 0.14 20.15 7.21
CA GLU A 30 0.42 19.49 8.49
C GLU A 30 -0.59 19.85 9.60
N GLN A 31 -1.22 21.02 9.52
CA GLN A 31 -2.10 21.56 10.57
C GLN A 31 -3.57 21.48 10.17
N GLU A 32 -4.44 21.33 11.17
CA GLU A 32 -5.89 21.31 10.98
C GLU A 32 -6.35 22.62 10.33
N TYR A 33 -6.95 22.51 9.14
CA TYR A 33 -7.49 23.62 8.38
C TYR A 33 -8.95 23.32 8.03
N VAL A 34 -9.82 24.28 8.34
CA VAL A 34 -11.25 24.21 8.05
C VAL A 34 -11.58 25.31 7.05
N VAL A 35 -12.25 24.95 5.95
CA VAL A 35 -12.68 25.91 4.94
C VAL A 35 -13.73 26.85 5.55
N PRO A 36 -13.58 28.18 5.45
CA PRO A 36 -14.59 29.13 5.91
C PRO A 36 -15.94 28.91 5.21
N GLN A 37 -17.04 28.99 5.97
CA GLN A 37 -18.40 28.81 5.41
C GLN A 37 -18.86 30.02 4.58
N ASP A 38 -18.37 31.22 4.88
CA ASP A 38 -18.66 32.45 4.13
C ASP A 38 -17.38 33.28 3.93
N LEU A 39 -16.97 33.40 2.67
CA LEU A 39 -15.80 34.19 2.28
C LEU A 39 -16.08 35.70 2.26
N ASN A 40 -17.35 36.11 2.22
CA ASN A 40 -17.71 37.54 2.20
C ASN A 40 -17.46 38.21 3.55
N THR A 41 -17.45 37.44 4.64
CA THR A 41 -17.17 37.91 6.00
C THR A 41 -15.74 37.61 6.45
N ALA A 42 -14.93 36.97 5.61
CA ALA A 42 -13.58 36.55 5.96
C ALA A 42 -12.61 37.75 6.05
N SER A 43 -11.73 37.71 7.04
CA SER A 43 -10.60 38.63 7.12
C SER A 43 -9.62 38.43 5.96
N ALA A 44 -8.81 39.45 5.68
CA ALA A 44 -7.76 39.35 4.66
C ALA A 44 -6.78 38.17 4.92
N GLY A 45 -6.51 37.85 6.20
CA GLY A 45 -5.67 36.70 6.57
C GLY A 45 -6.33 35.35 6.28
N GLU A 46 -7.64 35.23 6.49
CA GLU A 46 -8.40 34.02 6.18
C GLU A 46 -8.49 33.79 4.67
N LEU A 47 -8.67 34.85 3.88
CA LEU A 47 -8.65 34.78 2.41
C LEU A 47 -7.29 34.29 1.88
N VAL A 48 -6.17 34.81 2.42
CA VAL A 48 -4.82 34.35 2.08
C VAL A 48 -4.64 32.86 2.42
N THR A 49 -5.14 32.44 3.58
CA THR A 49 -5.06 31.04 4.01
C THR A 49 -5.90 30.13 3.10
N TYR A 50 -7.10 30.57 2.73
CA TYR A 50 -7.95 29.90 1.75
C TYR A 50 -7.25 29.72 0.41
N GLU A 51 -6.67 30.79 -0.16
CA GLU A 51 -5.90 30.70 -1.40
C GLU A 51 -4.70 29.75 -1.29
N ASN A 52 -3.99 29.78 -0.17
CA ASN A 52 -2.85 28.89 0.07
C ASN A 52 -3.27 27.42 0.18
N ASN A 53 -4.45 27.12 0.76
CA ASN A 53 -5.03 25.78 0.73
C ASN A 53 -5.26 25.30 -0.71
N PHE A 54 -5.90 26.10 -1.57
CA PHE A 54 -6.12 25.71 -2.97
C PHE A 54 -4.84 25.58 -3.78
N LYS A 55 -3.80 26.38 -3.50
CA LYS A 55 -2.46 26.19 -4.07
C LYS A 55 -1.87 24.84 -3.66
N ALA A 56 -1.94 24.49 -2.38
CA ALA A 56 -1.47 23.20 -1.88
C ALA A 56 -2.24 22.04 -2.50
N VAL A 57 -3.58 22.09 -2.52
CA VAL A 57 -4.45 21.09 -3.16
C VAL A 57 -4.05 20.88 -4.62
N ASN A 58 -3.90 21.95 -5.40
CA ASN A 58 -3.52 21.85 -6.81
C ASN A 58 -2.14 21.19 -6.99
N ILE A 59 -1.16 21.55 -6.16
CA ILE A 59 0.17 20.93 -6.18
C ILE A 59 0.08 19.44 -5.88
N LEU A 60 -0.64 19.07 -4.81
CA LEU A 60 -0.83 17.68 -4.42
C LEU A 60 -1.49 16.88 -5.55
N LEU A 61 -2.63 17.33 -6.07
CA LEU A 61 -3.35 16.68 -7.16
C LEU A 61 -2.51 16.55 -8.44
N SER A 62 -1.74 17.58 -8.80
CA SER A 62 -0.86 17.53 -9.98
C SER A 62 0.30 16.53 -9.82
N ALA A 63 0.64 16.18 -8.59
CA ALA A 63 1.67 15.22 -8.27
C ALA A 63 1.15 13.77 -8.26
N LEU A 64 -0.15 13.54 -8.40
CA LEU A 64 -0.80 12.22 -8.34
C LEU A 64 -1.12 11.64 -9.73
N GLY A 65 -0.95 10.33 -9.87
CA GLY A 65 -1.38 9.55 -11.02
C GLY A 65 -2.89 9.40 -11.03
N ARG A 66 -3.46 8.85 -12.12
CA ARG A 66 -4.92 8.82 -12.30
C ARG A 66 -5.66 8.10 -11.17
N SER A 67 -5.17 6.91 -10.76
CA SER A 67 -5.77 6.14 -9.67
C SER A 67 -5.75 6.92 -8.36
N GLU A 68 -4.61 7.52 -8.03
CA GLU A 68 -4.42 8.30 -6.81
C GLU A 68 -5.20 9.62 -6.82
N TYR A 69 -5.32 10.27 -7.98
CA TYR A 69 -6.12 11.48 -8.17
C TYR A 69 -7.60 11.22 -7.90
N ASP A 70 -8.19 10.18 -8.51
CA ASP A 70 -9.62 9.87 -8.40
C ASP A 70 -10.05 9.62 -6.93
N ARG A 71 -9.10 9.24 -6.07
CA ARG A 71 -9.34 8.94 -4.65
C ARG A 71 -9.44 10.17 -3.75
N VAL A 72 -8.83 11.29 -4.12
CA VAL A 72 -8.83 12.50 -3.28
C VAL A 72 -9.32 13.75 -3.98
N ALA A 73 -9.62 13.69 -5.27
CA ALA A 73 -10.14 14.84 -6.00
C ALA A 73 -11.45 15.41 -5.42
N HIS A 74 -12.12 14.66 -4.54
CA HIS A 74 -13.31 15.09 -3.81
C HIS A 74 -13.03 15.81 -2.48
N LEU A 75 -11.78 15.86 -2.02
CA LEU A 75 -11.39 16.53 -0.79
C LEU A 75 -11.09 18.01 -1.04
N ASP A 76 -11.60 18.88 -0.17
CA ASP A 76 -11.47 20.34 -0.32
C ASP A 76 -10.23 20.93 0.38
N THR A 77 -9.57 20.18 1.27
CA THR A 77 -8.44 20.67 2.06
C THR A 77 -7.15 19.92 1.78
N ALA A 78 -6.05 20.68 1.69
CA ALA A 78 -4.73 20.12 1.55
C ALA A 78 -4.28 19.36 2.80
N GLN A 79 -4.86 19.65 3.97
CA GLN A 79 -4.69 18.85 5.18
C GLN A 79 -5.34 17.47 5.05
N ALA A 80 -6.59 17.41 4.57
CA ALA A 80 -7.26 16.13 4.32
C ALA A 80 -6.59 15.36 3.18
N MET A 81 -5.95 16.04 2.23
CA MET A 81 -5.13 15.35 1.24
C MET A 81 -3.80 14.89 1.84
N GLY A 82 -3.08 15.82 2.46
CA GLY A 82 -1.63 15.80 2.68
C GLY A 82 -1.16 15.44 4.08
N GLY A 83 -2.06 15.31 5.06
CA GLY A 83 -1.71 14.93 6.42
C GLY A 83 -0.87 13.66 6.42
N ASP A 84 0.22 13.65 7.18
CA ASP A 84 1.21 12.56 7.21
C ASP A 84 0.59 11.17 7.53
N ALA A 85 -0.58 11.15 8.18
CA ALA A 85 -1.38 9.95 8.43
C ALA A 85 -2.41 9.64 7.33
N VAL A 86 -2.91 10.64 6.59
CA VAL A 86 -3.97 10.54 5.59
C VAL A 86 -3.43 10.26 4.17
N MET A 87 -2.30 10.87 3.80
CA MET A 87 -1.54 10.53 2.58
C MET A 87 -1.10 9.06 2.53
N ALA A 88 -0.84 8.47 3.70
CA ALA A 88 -0.41 7.08 3.83
C ALA A 88 -1.60 6.11 3.95
N ALA A 89 -2.72 6.50 4.57
CA ALA A 89 -3.81 5.58 4.91
C ALA A 89 -5.05 5.67 4.01
N GLU A 90 -5.40 6.86 3.52
CA GLU A 90 -6.64 7.11 2.77
C GLU A 90 -6.37 7.25 1.26
N LEU A 91 -5.25 7.88 0.91
CA LEU A 91 -4.75 7.97 -0.46
C LEU A 91 -4.19 6.67 -1.01
N VAL A 92 -3.72 5.77 -0.14
CA VAL A 92 -3.25 4.42 -0.48
C VAL A 92 -3.87 3.40 0.48
N GLY A 93 -5.20 3.44 0.62
CA GLY A 93 -5.98 2.27 1.02
C GLY A 93 -5.33 0.98 0.49
N PRO A 94 -5.27 -0.06 1.33
CA PRO A 94 -4.21 -1.05 1.29
C PRO A 94 -4.09 -1.67 -0.11
N ARG A 95 -2.87 -1.71 -0.67
CA ARG A 95 -2.63 -2.39 -1.94
C ARG A 95 -2.81 -3.89 -1.73
N VAL A 96 -3.94 -4.42 -2.15
CA VAL A 96 -4.30 -5.82 -1.91
C VAL A 96 -3.97 -6.68 -3.13
N TYR A 97 -3.52 -7.90 -2.87
CA TYR A 97 -3.55 -8.99 -3.83
C TYR A 97 -4.77 -9.86 -3.56
N SER A 98 -5.47 -10.20 -4.63
CA SER A 98 -6.68 -11.02 -4.60
C SER A 98 -6.46 -12.35 -5.29
N CYS A 99 -7.23 -13.37 -4.92
CA CYS A 99 -7.24 -14.66 -5.60
C CYS A 99 -7.61 -14.45 -7.08
N CYS A 100 -6.84 -15.06 -7.99
CA CYS A 100 -7.09 -14.91 -9.43
C CYS A 100 -8.44 -15.49 -9.89
N HIS A 101 -9.02 -16.42 -9.13
CA HIS A 101 -10.25 -17.12 -9.49
C HIS A 101 -11.51 -16.41 -8.97
N CYS A 102 -11.57 -16.11 -7.67
CA CYS A 102 -12.78 -15.56 -7.01
C CYS A 102 -12.63 -14.12 -6.52
N ARG A 103 -11.46 -13.50 -6.69
CA ARG A 103 -11.17 -12.12 -6.26
C ARG A 103 -11.22 -11.87 -4.74
N ASN A 104 -11.26 -12.92 -3.92
CA ASN A 104 -11.09 -12.76 -2.47
C ASN A 104 -9.69 -12.22 -2.14
N HIS A 105 -9.61 -11.26 -1.23
CA HIS A 105 -8.39 -10.60 -0.76
C HIS A 105 -7.52 -11.57 0.04
N VAL A 106 -6.24 -11.74 -0.31
CA VAL A 106 -5.40 -12.80 0.27
C VAL A 106 -4.11 -12.33 0.92
N CYS A 107 -3.58 -11.17 0.52
CA CYS A 107 -2.44 -10.54 1.19
C CYS A 107 -2.29 -9.06 0.80
N LEU A 108 -1.51 -8.31 1.57
CA LEU A 108 -1.17 -6.93 1.28
C LEU A 108 0.18 -6.84 0.55
N HIS A 109 0.34 -5.86 -0.33
CA HIS A 109 1.60 -5.57 -0.99
C HIS A 109 2.71 -5.25 0.00
N ASP A 110 2.38 -4.50 1.05
CA ASP A 110 3.36 -4.03 2.01
C ASP A 110 3.87 -5.15 2.93
N ASP A 111 3.18 -6.30 2.95
CA ASP A 111 3.64 -7.53 3.59
C ASP A 111 4.69 -8.29 2.76
N ILE A 112 5.05 -7.84 1.55
CA ILE A 112 6.08 -8.50 0.75
C ILE A 112 7.45 -8.34 1.42
N ILE A 113 8.06 -9.47 1.79
CA ILE A 113 9.43 -9.56 2.28
C ILE A 113 10.42 -9.69 1.11
N SER A 114 10.08 -10.49 0.09
CA SER A 114 10.96 -10.71 -1.05
C SER A 114 10.21 -11.16 -2.31
N LYS A 115 10.61 -10.60 -3.45
CA LYS A 115 10.09 -10.94 -4.79
C LYS A 115 10.98 -11.95 -5.55
N ALA A 116 12.05 -12.43 -4.92
CA ALA A 116 13.08 -13.27 -5.56
C ALA A 116 12.80 -14.79 -5.47
N PHE A 117 11.60 -15.18 -5.07
CA PHE A 117 11.23 -16.58 -4.88
C PHE A 117 10.66 -17.20 -6.16
N GLN A 118 10.74 -18.53 -6.25
CA GLN A 118 10.17 -19.34 -7.32
C GLN A 118 9.24 -20.39 -6.71
N GLY A 119 8.09 -20.57 -7.34
CA GLY A 119 7.11 -21.61 -7.07
C GLY A 119 7.09 -22.69 -8.14
N ARG A 120 6.06 -23.54 -8.10
CA ARG A 120 5.87 -24.65 -9.03
C ARG A 120 5.63 -24.12 -10.44
N ASN A 121 4.92 -22.99 -10.55
CA ASN A 121 4.49 -22.40 -11.83
C ASN A 121 5.26 -21.12 -12.22
N GLY A 122 6.48 -20.94 -11.72
CA GLY A 122 7.33 -19.76 -12.00
C GLY A 122 7.45 -18.83 -10.81
N ARG A 123 7.38 -17.50 -11.00
CA ARG A 123 7.67 -16.54 -9.93
C ARG A 123 6.70 -16.64 -8.76
N ALA A 124 7.24 -16.49 -7.55
CA ALA A 124 6.47 -16.42 -6.32
C ALA A 124 7.04 -15.35 -5.39
N PHE A 125 6.24 -14.86 -4.46
CA PHE A 125 6.64 -13.81 -3.52
C PHE A 125 6.49 -14.31 -2.08
N LEU A 126 7.43 -13.92 -1.23
CA LEU A 126 7.42 -14.19 0.21
C LEU A 126 6.74 -13.04 0.95
N PHE A 127 5.75 -13.37 1.78
CA PHE A 127 4.98 -12.41 2.57
C PHE A 127 5.08 -12.68 4.08
N SER A 128 5.00 -11.63 4.88
CA SER A 128 4.86 -11.70 6.35
C SER A 128 3.52 -12.22 6.79
N HIS A 129 2.44 -11.79 6.15
CA HIS A 129 1.06 -12.13 6.53
C HIS A 129 0.21 -12.55 5.34
N ALA A 130 -0.86 -13.27 5.64
CA ALA A 130 -1.89 -13.72 4.70
C ALA A 130 -3.26 -13.62 5.37
N MET A 131 -4.31 -13.38 4.58
CA MET A 131 -5.69 -13.26 5.03
C MET A 131 -6.62 -14.09 4.14
N ASN A 132 -7.82 -14.42 4.63
CA ASN A 132 -8.82 -15.19 3.90
C ASN A 132 -8.29 -16.47 3.20
N ILE A 133 -7.34 -17.13 3.86
CA ILE A 133 -6.84 -18.45 3.45
C ILE A 133 -7.22 -19.53 4.46
N THR A 134 -7.04 -20.79 4.04
CA THR A 134 -7.02 -21.98 4.88
C THR A 134 -5.67 -22.67 4.70
N VAL A 135 -5.06 -23.15 5.79
CA VAL A 135 -3.78 -23.87 5.76
C VAL A 135 -4.05 -25.37 5.75
N GLY A 136 -3.39 -26.09 4.85
CA GLY A 136 -3.51 -27.55 4.72
C GLY A 136 -2.68 -28.33 5.72
N THR A 137 -2.49 -29.62 5.42
CA THR A 137 -1.65 -30.52 6.20
C THR A 137 -0.17 -30.15 6.09
N LYS A 138 0.57 -30.37 7.17
CA LYS A 138 2.01 -30.17 7.20
C LYS A 138 2.71 -31.35 6.53
N GLU A 139 3.63 -31.05 5.64
CA GLU A 139 4.37 -32.02 4.84
C GLU A 139 5.83 -31.60 4.72
N ASP A 140 6.73 -32.56 4.84
CA ASP A 140 8.15 -32.32 4.59
C ASP A 140 8.44 -32.35 3.09
N ARG A 141 9.05 -31.28 2.57
CA ARG A 141 9.37 -31.11 1.15
C ARG A 141 10.80 -30.65 0.97
N HIS A 142 11.49 -31.25 0.00
CA HIS A 142 12.78 -30.75 -0.48
C HIS A 142 12.55 -29.60 -1.45
N LEU A 143 12.98 -28.40 -1.05
CA LEU A 143 12.95 -27.20 -1.88
C LEU A 143 14.38 -26.82 -2.29
N MET A 144 14.54 -25.81 -3.15
CA MET A 144 15.87 -25.38 -3.62
C MET A 144 16.85 -25.05 -2.48
N THR A 145 16.34 -24.59 -1.34
CA THR A 145 17.16 -24.21 -0.18
C THR A 145 17.21 -25.28 0.90
N GLY A 146 16.94 -26.54 0.56
CA GLY A 146 16.98 -27.67 1.49
C GLY A 146 15.61 -28.15 1.97
N LEU A 147 15.63 -29.00 3.00
CA LEU A 147 14.44 -29.62 3.58
C LEU A 147 13.64 -28.63 4.43
N HIS A 148 12.33 -28.58 4.20
CA HIS A 148 11.40 -27.73 4.96
C HIS A 148 10.12 -28.50 5.26
N THR A 149 9.53 -28.26 6.44
CA THR A 149 8.13 -28.60 6.69
C THR A 149 7.27 -27.44 6.20
N VAL A 150 6.35 -27.69 5.28
CA VAL A 150 5.46 -26.69 4.70
C VAL A 150 4.02 -27.16 4.70
N ALA A 151 3.07 -26.23 4.53
CA ALA A 151 1.66 -26.56 4.35
C ALA A 151 1.08 -25.73 3.20
N ASP A 152 0.36 -26.38 2.27
CA ASP A 152 -0.28 -25.65 1.16
C ASP A 152 -1.33 -24.68 1.71
N ILE A 153 -1.46 -23.51 1.08
CA ILE A 153 -2.46 -22.51 1.42
C ILE A 153 -3.52 -22.42 0.33
N TYR A 154 -4.76 -22.42 0.76
CA TYR A 154 -5.93 -22.43 -0.11
C TYR A 154 -6.72 -21.14 0.09
N CYS A 155 -7.25 -20.57 -1.00
CA CYS A 155 -8.25 -19.52 -0.90
C CYS A 155 -9.44 -20.02 -0.07
N ARG A 156 -9.91 -19.22 0.89
CA ARG A 156 -11.03 -19.62 1.76
C ARG A 156 -12.32 -19.89 0.98
N ASP A 157 -12.58 -19.12 -0.08
CA ASP A 157 -13.86 -19.15 -0.78
C ASP A 157 -13.89 -20.19 -1.89
N CYS A 158 -12.92 -20.15 -2.82
CA CYS A 158 -12.91 -21.06 -3.98
C CYS A 158 -12.02 -22.29 -3.80
N ARG A 159 -11.29 -22.40 -2.69
CA ARG A 159 -10.36 -23.50 -2.39
C ARG A 159 -9.22 -23.69 -3.39
N GLU A 160 -8.97 -22.70 -4.26
CA GLU A 160 -7.81 -22.69 -5.16
C GLU A 160 -6.50 -22.69 -4.34
N ILE A 161 -5.51 -23.48 -4.78
CA ILE A 161 -4.17 -23.45 -4.18
C ILE A 161 -3.46 -22.18 -4.60
N LEU A 162 -3.06 -21.37 -3.62
CA LEU A 162 -2.40 -20.09 -3.85
C LEU A 162 -0.88 -20.15 -3.65
N GLY A 163 -0.40 -21.14 -2.90
CA GLY A 163 1.01 -21.35 -2.59
C GLY A 163 1.18 -22.20 -1.33
N TRP A 164 2.13 -21.85 -0.45
CA TRP A 164 2.36 -22.58 0.80
C TRP A 164 2.88 -21.69 1.92
N LYS A 165 2.72 -22.14 3.16
CA LYS A 165 3.32 -21.56 4.37
C LYS A 165 4.50 -22.39 4.82
N TYR A 166 5.58 -21.75 5.25
CA TYR A 166 6.71 -22.41 5.91
C TYR A 166 6.38 -22.65 7.38
N GLU A 167 6.39 -23.91 7.80
CA GLU A 167 6.16 -24.31 9.18
C GLU A 167 7.48 -24.50 9.94
N ARG A 168 8.48 -25.08 9.27
CA ARG A 168 9.81 -25.31 9.85
C ARG A 168 10.89 -25.33 8.78
N ALA A 169 12.05 -24.76 9.09
CA ALA A 169 13.27 -24.91 8.32
C ALA A 169 14.31 -25.67 9.15
N TYR A 170 15.01 -26.62 8.53
CA TYR A 170 16.00 -27.44 9.24
C TYR A 170 17.41 -26.82 9.21
N GLU A 171 17.66 -25.93 8.25
CA GLU A 171 18.88 -25.13 8.18
C GLU A 171 18.69 -23.79 8.89
N GLU A 172 19.64 -23.42 9.75
CA GLU A 172 19.57 -22.17 10.52
C GLU A 172 19.48 -20.93 9.62
N SER A 173 20.20 -20.94 8.49
CA SER A 173 20.19 -19.86 7.49
C SER A 173 18.81 -19.63 6.85
N GLN A 174 17.90 -20.61 6.92
CA GLN A 174 16.58 -20.56 6.31
C GLN A 174 15.45 -20.28 7.32
N ARG A 175 15.75 -20.20 8.62
CA ARG A 175 14.74 -20.01 9.68
C ARG A 175 13.94 -18.70 9.57
N TYR A 176 14.47 -17.68 8.90
CA TYR A 176 13.73 -16.44 8.63
C TYR A 176 12.43 -16.65 7.84
N LYS A 177 12.30 -17.80 7.15
CA LYS A 177 11.09 -18.19 6.41
C LYS A 177 10.01 -18.77 7.31
N GLU A 178 10.33 -19.25 8.51
CA GLU A 178 9.35 -19.89 9.41
C GLU A 178 8.19 -18.94 9.72
N GLY A 179 6.95 -19.44 9.58
CA GLY A 179 5.72 -18.67 9.75
C GLY A 179 5.34 -17.79 8.55
N LYS A 180 6.19 -17.67 7.53
CA LYS A 180 5.97 -16.83 6.35
C LYS A 180 5.23 -17.56 5.23
N PHE A 181 4.68 -16.79 4.30
CA PHE A 181 3.80 -17.29 3.25
C PHE A 181 4.42 -17.07 1.87
N ILE A 182 4.33 -18.09 1.02
CA ILE A 182 4.60 -17.98 -0.40
C ILE A 182 3.27 -17.94 -1.13
N PHE A 183 3.10 -16.92 -1.97
CA PHE A 183 2.04 -16.88 -2.97
C PHE A 183 2.66 -16.96 -4.37
N GLU A 184 2.12 -17.83 -5.22
CA GLU A 184 2.49 -17.91 -6.62
C GLU A 184 1.91 -16.72 -7.39
N LYS A 185 2.73 -16.03 -8.18
CA LYS A 185 2.29 -14.84 -8.93
C LYS A 185 1.15 -15.16 -9.90
N ALA A 186 1.11 -16.37 -10.46
CA ALA A 186 0.05 -16.80 -11.36
C ALA A 186 -1.32 -17.01 -10.66
N LYS A 187 -1.34 -17.12 -9.33
CA LYS A 187 -2.53 -17.41 -8.52
C LYS A 187 -3.11 -16.18 -7.81
N ILE A 188 -2.42 -15.05 -7.90
CA ILE A 188 -2.83 -13.79 -7.30
C ILE A 188 -2.87 -12.67 -8.34
N VAL A 189 -3.78 -11.72 -8.17
CA VAL A 189 -3.97 -10.56 -9.04
C VAL A 189 -3.95 -9.28 -8.22
N LYS A 190 -3.44 -8.21 -8.83
CA LYS A 190 -3.45 -6.86 -8.24
C LYS A 190 -4.83 -6.26 -8.47
N GLU A 191 -5.48 -5.75 -7.44
CA GLU A 191 -6.74 -5.01 -7.57
C GLU A 191 -6.51 -3.51 -7.42
N ASN A 192 -6.94 -2.75 -8.43
CA ASN A 192 -7.02 -1.29 -8.47
C ASN A 192 -5.84 -0.56 -7.80
N TRP A 193 -4.68 -0.63 -8.46
CA TRP A 193 -3.51 0.20 -8.14
C TRP A 193 -3.57 1.49 -8.96
#